data_AF-A0A382B4K5-F1
#
_entry.id   AF-A0A382B4K5-F1
#
_cell.length_a   1.000
_cell.length_b   1.000
_cell.length_c   1.000
_cell.angle_alpha   90.00
_cell.angle_beta   90.00
_cell.angle_gamma   90.00
#
_symmetry.space_group_name_H-M   'P 1'
#
loop_
_entity.id
_entity.type
_entity.pdbx_description
1 polymer ?
#
loop_
_entity_poly.entity_id
_entity_poly.type
_entity_poly.pdbx_seq_one_letter_code
_entity_poly.pdbx_strand_id
1 'polypeptide(L)' 'QNGWAVGEDGLILSTNDGGQNWQVEPVKTIEHLLNVHVSKWISCIVGAHGTICIRS' A
#
# COMPACT_ATOMS: atom_id res chain seq x y z
N GLN A 1 -0.71 -9.46 -12.87
CA GLN A 1 -1.88 -9.40 -11.97
C GLN A 1 -1.42 -8.60 -10.78
N ASN A 2 -1.98 -7.41 -10.56
CA ASN A 2 -1.38 -6.46 -9.62
C ASN A 2 -2.04 -6.57 -8.25
N GLY A 3 -1.27 -6.37 -7.19
CA GLY A 3 -1.75 -6.43 -5.82
C GLY A 3 -0.96 -5.49 -4.91
N TRP A 4 -1.57 -5.18 -3.77
CA TRP A 4 -1.01 -4.30 -2.75
C TRP A 4 -1.23 -4.89 -1.37
N ALA A 5 -0.24 -4.73 -0.49
CA ALA A 5 -0.34 -5.06 0.92
C ALA A 5 0.25 -3.91 1.74
N VAL A 6 -0.31 -3.68 2.92
CA VAL A 6 0.11 -2.60 3.82
C VAL A 6 0.19 -3.10 5.25
N GLY A 7 0.97 -2.43 6.09
CA GLY A 7 1.13 -2.84 7.48
C GLY A 7 1.78 -1.80 8.38
N GLU A 8 2.45 -2.29 9.42
CA GLU A 8 3.08 -1.47 10.45
C GLU A 8 4.25 -0.66 9.92
N ASP A 9 4.64 0.39 10.66
CA ASP A 9 5.79 1.25 10.37
C ASP A 9 5.81 1.81 8.93
N GLY A 10 4.61 2.09 8.37
CA GLY A 10 4.47 2.58 7.01
C GLY A 10 4.76 1.54 5.92
N LEU A 11 4.75 0.24 6.21
CA LEU A 11 5.04 -0.78 5.22
C LEU A 11 4.02 -0.75 4.07
N ILE A 12 4.52 -0.62 2.84
CA ILE A 12 3.74 -0.79 1.61
C ILE A 12 4.50 -1.75 0.71
N LEU A 13 3.81 -2.79 0.23
CA LEU A 13 4.30 -3.74 -0.73
C LEU A 13 3.42 -3.74 -1.99
N SER A 14 4.04 -3.88 -3.16
CA SER A 14 3.35 -4.08 -4.44
C SER A 14 3.81 -5.38 -5.10
N THR A 15 2.92 -5.97 -5.89
CA THR A 15 3.23 -7.14 -6.73
C THR A 15 2.63 -6.95 -8.12
N ASN A 16 3.27 -7.52 -9.14
CA ASN A 16 2.78 -7.57 -10.51
C ASN A 16 2.52 -9.02 -11.01
N ASP A 17 2.81 -10.03 -10.18
CA ASP A 17 2.78 -11.45 -10.53
C ASP A 17 1.79 -12.28 -9.69
N GLY A 18 0.79 -11.62 -9.10
CA GLY A 18 -0.23 -12.27 -8.30
C GLY A 18 0.22 -12.62 -6.87
N GLY A 19 1.29 -11.98 -6.38
CA GLY A 19 1.77 -12.13 -5.01
C GLY A 19 2.85 -13.20 -4.83
N GLN A 20 3.46 -13.65 -5.92
CA GLN A 20 4.61 -14.56 -5.86
C GLN A 20 5.88 -13.80 -5.46
N ASN A 21 6.05 -12.57 -5.97
CA ASN A 21 7.11 -11.66 -5.58
C ASN A 21 6.52 -10.30 -5.16
N TRP A 22 7.15 -9.68 -4.17
CA TRP A 22 6.75 -8.39 -3.60
C TRP A 22 7.91 -7.41 -3.63
N GLN A 23 7.60 -6.15 -3.96
CA GLN A 23 8.54 -5.04 -3.94
C GLN A 23 8.14 -4.07 -2.84
N VAL A 24 9.12 -3.56 -2.10
CA VAL A 24 8.90 -2.52 -1.09
C VAL A 24 8.74 -1.18 -1.78
N GLU A 25 7.65 -0.49 -1.50
CA GLU A 25 7.37 0.82 -2.06
C GLU A 25 7.89 1.93 -1.14
N PRO A 26 8.36 3.07 -1.70
CA PRO A 26 8.81 4.19 -0.89
C PRO A 26 7.67 4.77 -0.05
N VAL A 27 7.83 4.84 1.27
CA VAL A 27 6.84 5.42 2.18
C VAL A 27 7.25 6.83 2.63
N LYS A 28 6.25 7.71 2.85
CA LYS A 28 6.44 9.07 3.40
C LYS A 28 5.97 9.20 4.86
N THR A 29 5.68 8.08 5.51
CA THR A 29 5.13 8.02 6.86
C THR A 29 5.64 6.77 7.57
N ILE A 30 5.72 6.82 8.90
CA ILE A 30 5.99 5.67 9.76
C ILE A 30 4.70 5.19 10.47
N GLU A 31 3.55 5.81 10.17
CA GLU A 31 2.28 5.44 10.77
C GLU A 31 1.80 4.07 10.29
N HIS A 32 1.10 3.34 11.16
CA HIS A 32 0.50 2.06 10.79
C HIS A 32 -0.55 2.25 9.70
N LEU A 33 -0.44 1.46 8.63
CA LEU A 33 -1.37 1.45 7.52
C LEU A 33 -2.34 0.28 7.73
N LEU A 34 -3.63 0.57 7.72
CA LEU A 34 -4.68 -0.32 8.23
C LEU A 34 -5.49 -0.96 7.11
N ASN A 35 -5.60 -0.28 5.96
CA ASN A 35 -6.39 -0.80 4.85
C ASN A 35 -5.87 -0.29 3.50
N VAL A 36 -6.08 -1.10 2.47
CA VAL A 36 -5.83 -0.75 1.08
C VAL A 36 -7.02 -1.14 0.21
N HIS A 37 -7.44 -0.20 -0.63
CA HIS A 37 -8.38 -0.43 -1.71
C HIS A 37 -7.68 -0.24 -3.05
N VAL A 38 -7.87 -1.19 -3.96
CA VAL A 38 -7.24 -1.19 -5.28
C VAL A 38 -8.32 -1.13 -6.35
N SER A 39 -8.15 -0.20 -7.29
CA SER A 39 -8.97 -0.08 -8.49
C SER A 39 -8.09 -0.17 -9.74
N LYS A 40 -8.70 -0.08 -10.94
CA LYS A 40 -7.98 -0.09 -12.21
C LYS A 40 -7.01 1.09 -12.38
N TRP A 41 -7.26 2.21 -11.71
CA TRP A 41 -6.56 3.48 -11.96
C TRP A 41 -5.86 4.05 -10.75
N ILE A 42 -6.32 3.68 -9.55
CA ILE A 42 -5.78 4.19 -8.30
C ILE A 42 -5.80 3.12 -7.22
N SER A 43 -4.86 3.25 -6.29
CA SER A 43 -4.87 2.57 -5.00
C SER A 43 -4.95 3.61 -3.88
N CYS A 44 -5.89 3.39 -2.95
CA CYS A 44 -6.08 4.22 -1.77
C CYS A 44 -5.65 3.44 -0.54
N ILE A 45 -4.78 4.01 0.27
CA ILE A 45 -4.25 3.43 1.50
C ILE A 45 -4.60 4.37 2.66
N VAL A 46 -5.11 3.83 3.75
CA VAL A 46 -5.47 4.58 4.96
C VAL A 46 -4.75 4.04 6.18
N GLY A 47 -4.39 4.92 7.11
CA GLY A 47 -3.63 4.59 8.31
C GLY A 47 -3.97 5.44 9.53
N ALA A 48 -3.22 5.24 10.60
CA ALA A 48 -3.36 5.97 11.86
C ALA A 48 -3.15 7.48 11.69
N HIS A 49 -3.65 8.25 12.67
CA HIS A 49 -3.48 9.71 12.75
C HIS A 49 -3.91 10.48 11.48
N GLY A 50 -4.92 9.98 10.76
CA GLY A 50 -5.45 10.63 9.55
C GLY A 50 -4.59 10.42 8.30
N THR A 51 -3.66 9.46 8.33
CA THR A 51 -2.79 9.14 7.19
C THR A 51 -3.62 8.63 6.01
N ILE A 52 -3.44 9.27 4.85
CA ILE A 52 -4.01 8.84 3.57
C ILE A 52 -2.90 8.89 2.52
N CYS A 53 -2.76 7.80 1.75
CA CYS A 53 -1.84 7.71 0.63
C CYS A 53 -2.61 7.31 -0.64
N ILE A 54 -2.37 8.03 -1.74
CA ILE A 54 -2.97 7.75 -3.05
C ILE A 54 -1.84 7.41 -4.03
N ARG A 55 -2.03 6.32 -4.78
CA ARG A 55 -1.11 5.84 -5.82
C ARG A 55 -1.87 5.65 -7.12
N SER A 56 -1.26 6.01 -8.24
CA SER A 56 -1.73 5.75 -9.61
C SER A 56 -1.00 4.57 -10.22
#